data_AF-A0A8J2WFA5-F1
#
_entry.id   AF-A0A8J2WFA5-F1
#
_cell.length_a   1.000
_cell.length_b   1.000
_cell.length_c   1.000
_cell.angle_alpha   90.00
_cell.angle_beta   90.00
_cell.angle_gamma   90.00
#
_symmetry.space_group_name_H-M   'P 1'
#
loop_
_entity.id
_entity.type
_entity.pdbx_description
1 polymer ?
#
loop_
_entity_poly.entity_id
_entity_poly.type
_entity_poly.pdbx_seq_one_letter_code
_entity_poly.pdbx_strand_id
1 'polypeptide(L)'
;MCIRVNQCCCGCTLQTGTRTIGWISLLLAVICIVYYSMEISKNVLISAENYYWWIALIVDSTVWIVVSIPLLDKNCRPKLLLPYLVMGVIDLLIISIALLLYPLPSIALIANIPESDLLTADIISCSIAIIIVVAIGIYNWLVIYSYRKQLLEIETEQNSANEISML
;
A
#
# COMPACT_ATOMS: atom_id res chain seq x y z
N MET A 1 17.46 1.65 -21.97
CA MET A 1 17.12 3.06 -22.25
C MET A 1 15.72 3.30 -21.72
N CYS A 2 15.55 4.24 -20.80
CA CYS A 2 14.21 4.69 -20.42
C CYS A 2 13.75 5.73 -21.39
N ILE A 3 12.63 5.45 -22.04
CA ILE A 3 11.96 6.33 -22.99
C ILE A 3 11.47 7.54 -22.18
N ARG A 4 12.01 8.72 -22.49
CA ARG A 4 11.40 9.97 -22.04
C ARG A 4 10.06 10.08 -22.75
N VAL A 5 8.99 10.00 -21.97
CA VAL A 5 7.65 10.48 -22.35
C VAL A 5 7.80 11.97 -22.62
N ASN A 6 8.15 12.33 -23.85
CA ASN A 6 8.14 13.71 -24.28
C ASN A 6 6.80 13.95 -24.97
N GLN A 7 6.12 15.01 -24.54
CA GLN A 7 5.10 15.78 -25.27
C GLN A 7 3.61 15.62 -24.94
N CYS A 8 3.23 15.22 -23.72
CA CYS A 8 1.99 15.76 -23.12
C CYS A 8 2.20 16.02 -21.61
N CYS A 9 1.85 17.22 -21.14
CA CYS A 9 1.99 17.67 -19.75
C CYS A 9 1.29 16.77 -18.69
N CYS A 10 0.48 15.79 -19.12
CA CYS A 10 -0.25 14.86 -18.25
C CYS A 10 0.51 13.56 -17.91
N GLY A 11 1.61 13.23 -18.61
CA GLY A 11 2.38 11.99 -18.33
C GLY A 11 3.31 12.11 -17.12
N CYS A 12 3.89 13.30 -16.90
CA CYS A 12 4.81 13.56 -15.79
C CYS A 12 4.10 13.49 -14.42
N THR A 13 2.80 13.78 -14.36
CA THR A 13 2.03 13.73 -13.10
C THR A 13 1.81 12.30 -12.63
N LEU A 14 1.55 11.35 -13.54
CA LEU A 14 1.28 9.96 -13.16
C LEU A 14 2.52 9.22 -12.67
N GLN A 15 3.66 9.43 -13.34
CA GLN A 15 4.97 8.91 -12.91
C GLN A 15 5.38 9.50 -11.55
N THR A 16 5.16 10.81 -11.37
CA THR A 16 5.45 11.46 -10.08
C THR A 16 4.52 10.91 -8.99
N GLY A 17 3.23 10.71 -9.28
CA GLY A 17 2.27 10.13 -8.35
C GLY A 17 2.64 8.72 -7.89
N THR A 18 2.98 7.82 -8.82
CA THR A 18 3.44 6.46 -8.49
C THR A 18 4.69 6.48 -7.63
N ARG A 19 5.64 7.37 -7.93
CA ARG A 19 6.87 7.50 -7.17
C ARG A 19 6.63 8.07 -5.76
N THR A 20 5.74 9.04 -5.62
CA THR A 20 5.33 9.58 -4.32
C THR A 20 4.65 8.51 -3.48
N ILE A 21 3.75 7.73 -4.06
CA ILE A 21 3.11 6.59 -3.38
C ILE A 21 4.16 5.59 -2.93
N GLY A 22 5.10 5.20 -3.80
CA GLY A 22 6.18 4.28 -3.45
C GLY A 22 7.04 4.77 -2.28
N TRP A 23 7.38 6.06 -2.23
CA TRP A 23 8.12 6.64 -1.11
C TRP A 23 7.31 6.65 0.20
N ILE A 24 6.02 7.02 0.13
CA ILE A 24 5.13 7.02 1.29
C ILE A 24 4.99 5.61 1.85
N SER A 25 4.76 4.60 0.99
CA SER A 25 4.66 3.20 1.39
C SER A 25 5.95 2.69 2.05
N LEU A 26 7.12 3.03 1.49
CA LEU A 26 8.41 2.63 2.05
C LEU A 26 8.62 3.26 3.42
N LEU A 27 8.34 4.56 3.57
CA LEU A 27 8.51 5.29 4.81
C LEU A 27 7.58 4.74 5.91
N LEU A 28 6.31 4.48 5.57
CA LEU A 28 5.35 3.84 6.47
C LEU A 28 5.82 2.45 6.90
N ALA A 29 6.25 1.60 5.96
CA ALA A 29 6.73 0.25 6.29
C ALA A 29 7.93 0.27 7.25
N VAL A 30 8.86 1.21 7.08
CA VAL A 30 10.00 1.40 8.00
C VAL A 30 9.53 1.82 9.39
N ILE A 31 8.58 2.77 9.48
CA ILE A 31 7.99 3.18 10.77
C ILE A 31 7.30 2.00 11.45
N CYS A 32 6.53 1.21 10.70
CA CYS A 32 5.86 0.02 11.20
C CYS A 32 6.85 -1.01 11.77
N ILE A 33 7.94 -1.32 11.06
CA ILE A 33 8.97 -2.23 11.56
C ILE A 33 9.55 -1.73 12.89
N VAL A 34 9.90 -0.44 12.99
CA VAL A 34 10.44 0.14 14.22
C VAL A 34 9.41 0.03 15.35
N TYR A 35 8.16 0.42 15.09
CA TYR A 35 7.08 0.35 16.08
C TYR A 35 6.85 -1.09 16.58
N TYR A 36 6.74 -2.06 15.67
CA TYR A 36 6.53 -3.47 16.03
C TYR A 36 7.73 -4.06 16.76
N SER A 37 8.96 -3.69 16.38
CA SER A 37 10.16 -4.13 17.11
C SER A 37 10.19 -3.63 18.56
N MET A 38 9.73 -2.39 18.80
CA MET A 38 9.61 -1.83 20.14
C MET A 38 8.54 -2.55 20.95
N GLU A 39 7.39 -2.88 20.35
CA GLU A 39 6.32 -3.61 21.03
C GLU A 39 6.69 -5.06 21.34
N ILE A 40 7.45 -5.75 20.47
CA ILE A 40 8.01 -7.06 20.78
C ILE A 40 8.88 -6.97 22.03
N SER A 41 9.79 -5.99 22.11
CA SER A 41 10.69 -5.85 23.26
C SER A 41 9.95 -5.66 24.59
N LYS A 42 8.76 -5.04 24.59
CA LYS A 42 7.94 -4.86 25.79
C LYS A 42 7.16 -6.12 26.16
N ASN A 43 6.64 -6.83 25.17
CA ASN A 43 5.67 -7.89 25.36
C ASN A 43 6.25 -9.32 25.34
N VAL A 44 7.56 -9.47 25.10
CA VAL A 44 8.29 -10.77 25.10
C VAL A 44 8.08 -11.59 26.39
N LEU A 45 7.73 -10.95 27.51
CA LEU A 45 7.51 -11.62 28.80
C LEU A 45 6.06 -12.07 29.06
N ILE A 46 5.08 -11.68 28.24
CA ILE A 46 3.66 -11.66 28.66
C ILE A 46 2.80 -12.76 28.03
N SER A 47 3.04 -13.20 26.79
CA SER A 47 2.34 -14.37 26.21
C SER A 47 2.98 -14.85 24.90
N ALA A 48 3.23 -16.16 24.79
CA ALA A 48 3.74 -16.79 23.57
C ALA A 48 2.75 -16.71 22.38
N GLU A 49 1.45 -16.54 22.65
CA GLU A 49 0.42 -16.51 21.61
C GLU A 49 0.45 -15.19 20.80
N ASN A 50 0.81 -14.08 21.44
CA ASN A 50 0.91 -12.78 20.78
C ASN A 50 2.22 -12.59 20.01
N TYR A 51 3.24 -13.43 20.28
CA TYR A 51 4.56 -13.31 19.66
C TYR A 51 4.54 -13.59 18.14
N TYR A 52 3.78 -14.60 17.71
CA TYR A 52 3.66 -14.96 16.29
C TYR A 52 3.00 -13.85 15.46
N TRP A 53 2.03 -13.15 16.04
CA TRP A 53 1.35 -12.03 15.40
C TRP A 53 2.31 -10.89 15.07
N TRP A 54 3.15 -10.49 16.03
CA TRP A 54 4.14 -9.42 15.80
C TRP A 54 5.21 -9.81 14.78
N ILE A 55 5.67 -11.06 14.78
CA ILE A 55 6.59 -11.55 13.73
C ILE A 55 5.93 -11.46 12.37
N ALA A 56 4.68 -11.93 12.23
CA ALA A 56 3.96 -11.87 10.97
C ALA A 56 3.88 -10.43 10.42
N LEU A 57 3.61 -9.44 11.29
CA LEU A 57 3.58 -8.02 10.92
C LEU A 57 4.94 -7.47 10.48
N ILE A 58 6.04 -7.90 11.10
CA ILE A 58 7.39 -7.51 10.67
C ILE A 58 7.70 -8.12 9.30
N VAL A 59 7.42 -9.42 9.12
CA VAL A 59 7.64 -10.11 7.85
C VAL A 59 6.83 -9.42 6.74
N ASP A 60 5.56 -9.15 6.98
CA ASP A 60 4.70 -8.44 6.04
C ASP A 60 5.26 -7.06 5.67
N SER A 61 5.67 -6.27 6.66
CA SER A 61 6.29 -4.95 6.43
C SER A 61 7.57 -5.06 5.60
N THR A 62 8.39 -6.10 5.81
CA THR A 62 9.60 -6.31 4.99
C THR A 62 9.28 -6.70 3.55
N VAL A 63 8.25 -7.52 3.33
CA VAL A 63 7.77 -7.85 1.98
C VAL A 63 7.31 -6.58 1.26
N TRP A 64 6.58 -5.70 1.95
CA TRP A 64 6.16 -4.41 1.43
C TRP A 64 7.31 -3.51 0.98
N ILE A 65 8.41 -3.48 1.74
CA ILE A 65 9.62 -2.74 1.32
C ILE A 65 10.14 -3.31 0.01
N VAL A 66 10.32 -4.63 -0.08
CA VAL A 66 10.85 -5.29 -1.28
C VAL A 66 9.97 -5.02 -2.50
N VAL A 67 8.65 -5.10 -2.33
CA VAL A 67 7.67 -4.89 -3.39
C VAL A 67 7.53 -3.41 -3.77
N SER A 68 7.88 -2.48 -2.88
CA SER A 68 7.90 -1.04 -3.15
C SER A 68 9.15 -0.55 -3.90
N ILE A 69 10.27 -1.28 -3.81
CA ILE A 69 11.53 -0.91 -4.49
C ILE A 69 11.35 -0.73 -6.02
N PRO A 70 10.66 -1.63 -6.75
CA PRO A 70 10.40 -1.45 -8.18
C PRO A 70 9.66 -0.17 -8.57
N LEU A 71 8.87 0.42 -7.67
CA LEU A 71 8.21 1.72 -7.93
C LEU A 71 9.18 2.91 -7.89
N LEU A 72 10.33 2.73 -7.23
CA LEU A 72 11.34 3.76 -7.08
C LEU A 72 12.37 3.72 -8.22
N ASP A 73 12.44 2.61 -8.95
CA ASP A 73 13.35 2.48 -10.09
C ASP A 73 12.89 3.37 -11.25
N LYS A 74 13.87 4.05 -11.86
CA LYS A 74 13.67 4.81 -13.10
C LYS A 74 13.40 3.88 -14.29
N ASN A 75 13.90 2.63 -14.25
CA ASN A 75 13.71 1.62 -15.29
C ASN A 75 12.39 0.87 -15.10
N CYS A 76 11.28 1.57 -15.35
CA CYS A 76 9.92 1.09 -15.13
C CYS A 76 9.52 -0.04 -16.09
N ARG A 77 9.89 -1.28 -15.76
CA ARG A 77 9.39 -2.47 -16.46
C ARG A 77 7.96 -2.76 -15.98
N PRO A 78 6.96 -2.82 -16.87
CA PRO A 78 5.56 -3.03 -16.47
C PRO A 78 5.32 -4.37 -15.76
N LYS A 79 6.20 -5.36 -16.00
CA LYS A 79 6.18 -6.68 -15.34
C LYS A 79 6.50 -6.60 -13.84
N LEU A 80 7.31 -5.64 -13.40
CA LEU A 80 7.71 -5.49 -11.99
C LEU A 80 6.69 -4.71 -11.14
N LEU A 81 5.73 -4.03 -11.76
CA LEU A 81 4.63 -3.35 -11.07
C LEU A 81 3.48 -4.30 -10.71
N LEU A 82 3.41 -5.46 -11.36
CA LEU A 82 2.34 -6.43 -11.14
C LEU A 82 2.34 -7.01 -9.70
N PRO A 83 3.47 -7.43 -9.11
CA PRO A 83 3.49 -7.94 -7.75
C PRO A 83 2.95 -6.93 -6.72
N TYR A 84 3.29 -5.65 -6.87
CA TYR A 84 2.74 -4.59 -6.01
C TYR A 84 1.23 -4.48 -6.14
N LEU A 85 0.72 -4.54 -7.38
CA LEU A 85 -0.70 -4.42 -7.63
C LEU A 85 -1.51 -5.57 -7.03
N VAL A 86 -0.96 -6.79 -7.10
CA VAL A 86 -1.58 -8.00 -6.53
C VAL A 86 -1.52 -7.97 -5.01
N MET A 87 -0.34 -7.67 -4.44
CA MET A 87 -0.17 -7.58 -2.98
C MET A 87 -1.06 -6.49 -2.40
N GLY A 88 -1.19 -5.33 -3.05
CA GLY A 88 -2.06 -4.25 -2.57
C GLY A 88 -3.55 -4.62 -2.48
N VAL A 89 -4.06 -5.49 -3.37
CA VAL A 89 -5.45 -5.98 -3.27
C VAL A 89 -5.59 -6.97 -2.11
N ILE A 90 -4.64 -7.88 -1.97
CA ILE A 90 -4.62 -8.85 -0.87
C ILE A 90 -4.57 -8.11 0.47
N ASP A 91 -3.72 -7.10 0.58
CA ASP A 91 -3.58 -6.29 1.79
C ASP A 91 -4.85 -5.51 2.12
N LEU A 92 -5.49 -4.91 1.11
CA LEU A 92 -6.77 -4.22 1.34
C LEU A 92 -7.84 -5.18 1.87
N LEU A 93 -7.87 -6.43 1.40
CA LEU A 93 -8.78 -7.44 1.91
C LEU A 93 -8.43 -7.83 3.35
N ILE A 94 -7.15 -8.09 3.64
CA ILE A 94 -6.68 -8.44 4.98
C ILE A 94 -7.01 -7.32 5.98
N ILE A 95 -6.67 -6.07 5.64
CA ILE A 95 -6.93 -4.90 6.48
C ILE A 95 -8.44 -4.70 6.71
N SER A 96 -9.25 -4.86 5.66
CA SER A 96 -10.71 -4.75 5.78
C SER A 96 -11.29 -5.81 6.71
N ILE A 97 -10.81 -7.05 6.63
CA ILE A 97 -11.23 -8.14 7.52
C ILE A 97 -10.72 -7.89 8.94
N ALA A 98 -9.47 -7.48 9.10
CA ALA A 98 -8.87 -7.20 10.40
C ALA A 98 -9.61 -6.08 11.14
N LEU A 99 -9.96 -4.99 10.46
CA LEU A 99 -10.75 -3.89 11.02
C LEU A 99 -12.19 -4.31 11.39
N LEU A 100 -12.75 -5.31 10.70
CA LEU A 100 -14.07 -5.86 11.04
C LEU A 100 -14.01 -6.73 12.31
N LEU A 101 -12.97 -7.53 12.46
CA LEU A 101 -12.79 -8.46 13.59
C LEU A 101 -12.27 -7.77 14.85
N TYR A 102 -11.42 -6.76 14.67
CA TYR A 102 -10.76 -6.03 15.75
C TYR A 102 -11.01 -4.54 15.55
N PRO A 103 -12.18 -4.02 15.94
CA PRO A 103 -12.42 -2.59 15.94
C PRO A 103 -11.34 -1.92 16.80
N LEU A 104 -10.65 -0.96 16.20
CA LEU A 104 -9.66 -0.17 16.94
C LEU A 104 -10.37 0.45 18.14
N PRO A 105 -9.80 0.41 19.36
CA PRO A 105 -10.37 1.12 20.49
C PRO A 105 -10.36 2.61 20.13
N SER A 106 -11.52 3.11 19.73
CA SER A 106 -11.65 4.41 19.10
C SER A 106 -11.64 5.54 20.13
N ILE A 107 -11.51 6.74 19.57
CA ILE A 107 -11.67 8.11 20.06
C ILE A 107 -12.63 8.26 21.27
N ALA A 108 -13.58 7.36 21.49
CA ALA A 108 -14.44 7.31 22.66
C ALA A 108 -13.65 7.28 23.99
N LEU A 109 -12.48 6.63 24.01
CA LEU A 109 -11.56 6.61 25.17
C LEU A 109 -10.89 7.98 25.40
N ILE A 110 -10.76 8.79 24.35
CA ILE A 110 -10.22 10.17 24.41
C ILE A 110 -11.33 11.17 24.78
N ALA A 111 -12.58 10.87 24.40
CA ALA A 111 -13.72 11.77 24.56
C ALA A 111 -14.53 11.57 25.86
N ASN A 112 -14.14 10.64 26.75
CA ASN A 112 -14.84 10.33 28.02
C ASN A 112 -16.36 10.14 27.84
N ILE A 113 -16.76 9.46 26.77
CA ILE A 113 -18.17 9.20 26.47
C ILE A 113 -18.69 8.13 27.46
N PRO A 114 -19.89 8.29 28.04
CA PRO A 114 -20.47 7.29 28.94
C PRO A 114 -20.59 5.93 28.26
N GLU A 115 -20.32 4.86 29.02
CA GLU A 115 -20.25 3.46 28.54
C GLU A 115 -21.49 2.99 27.77
N SER A 116 -22.67 3.58 28.04
CA SER A 116 -23.93 3.24 27.37
C SER A 116 -23.99 3.63 25.89
N ASP A 117 -23.25 4.67 25.48
CA ASP A 117 -23.21 5.17 24.10
C ASP A 117 -21.90 4.81 23.38
N LEU A 118 -20.98 4.14 24.09
CA LEU A 118 -19.65 3.78 23.59
C LEU A 118 -19.73 2.85 22.39
N LEU A 119 -20.64 1.87 22.44
CA LEU A 119 -20.74 0.80 21.45
C LEU A 119 -21.23 1.31 20.08
N THR A 120 -22.19 2.23 20.07
CA THR A 120 -22.69 2.88 18.85
C THR A 120 -21.70 3.88 18.28
N ALA A 121 -21.03 4.66 19.13
CA ALA A 121 -20.00 5.61 18.70
C ALA A 121 -18.77 4.89 18.10
N ASP A 122 -18.33 3.78 18.69
CA ASP A 122 -17.21 2.99 18.20
C ASP A 122 -17.52 2.35 16.85
N ILE A 123 -18.71 1.77 16.67
CA ILE A 123 -19.13 1.18 15.38
C ILE A 123 -19.14 2.23 14.26
N ILE A 124 -19.70 3.42 14.53
CA ILE A 124 -19.77 4.49 13.51
C ILE A 124 -18.36 4.96 13.15
N SER A 125 -17.49 5.19 14.14
CA SER A 125 -16.12 5.65 13.89
C SER A 125 -15.28 4.62 13.14
N CYS A 126 -15.38 3.34 13.50
CA CYS A 126 -14.73 2.24 12.78
C CYS A 126 -15.22 2.13 11.34
N SER A 127 -16.54 2.26 11.12
CA SER A 127 -17.13 2.21 9.78
C SER A 127 -16.59 3.32 8.88
N ILE A 128 -16.50 4.56 9.40
CA ILE A 128 -15.94 5.69 8.67
C ILE A 128 -14.45 5.46 8.36
N ALA A 129 -13.68 4.98 9.34
CA ALA A 129 -12.26 4.69 9.14
C ALA A 129 -12.03 3.63 8.05
N ILE A 130 -12.81 2.54 8.05
CA ILE A 130 -12.75 1.49 7.03
C ILE A 130 -13.02 2.09 5.64
N ILE A 131 -14.08 2.88 5.50
CA ILE A 131 -14.43 3.51 4.22
C ILE A 131 -13.29 4.38 3.70
N ILE A 132 -12.69 5.20 4.57
CA ILE A 132 -11.58 6.08 4.20
C ILE A 132 -10.36 5.27 3.77
N VAL A 133 -9.97 4.26 4.55
CA VAL A 133 -8.79 3.41 4.27
C VAL A 133 -8.98 2.68 2.94
N VAL A 134 -10.15 2.08 2.72
CA VAL A 134 -10.46 1.38 1.47
C VAL A 134 -10.48 2.34 0.28
N ALA A 135 -11.06 3.53 0.43
CA ALA A 135 -11.10 4.54 -0.63
C ALA A 135 -9.69 5.01 -1.04
N ILE A 136 -8.82 5.29 -0.06
CA ILE A 136 -7.42 5.66 -0.30
C ILE A 136 -6.66 4.51 -0.96
N GLY A 137 -6.87 3.28 -0.48
CA GLY A 137 -6.29 2.08 -1.05
C GLY A 137 -6.66 1.88 -2.52
N ILE A 138 -7.94 1.98 -2.85
CA ILE A 138 -8.46 1.88 -4.22
C ILE A 138 -7.87 2.99 -5.09
N TYR A 139 -7.81 4.22 -4.58
CA TYR A 139 -7.21 5.35 -5.31
C TYR A 139 -5.74 5.08 -5.65
N ASN A 140 -4.94 4.67 -4.66
CA ASN A 140 -3.52 4.35 -4.86
C ASN A 140 -3.36 3.19 -5.85
N TRP A 141 -4.20 2.16 -5.73
CA TRP A 141 -4.21 1.02 -6.64
C TRP A 141 -4.52 1.44 -8.08
N LEU A 142 -5.53 2.29 -8.29
CA LEU A 142 -5.89 2.84 -9.60
C LEU A 142 -4.76 3.65 -10.22
N VAL A 143 -4.10 4.52 -9.44
CA VAL A 143 -2.97 5.34 -9.93
C VAL A 143 -1.84 4.45 -10.46
N ILE A 144 -1.48 3.40 -9.71
CA ILE A 144 -0.41 2.47 -10.10
C ILE A 144 -0.84 1.61 -11.29
N TYR A 145 -2.10 1.18 -11.33
CA TYR A 145 -2.65 0.42 -12.43
C TYR A 145 -2.64 1.22 -13.73
N SER A 146 -3.10 2.47 -13.69
CA SER A 146 -3.07 3.39 -14.83
C SER A 146 -1.65 3.62 -15.33
N TYR A 147 -0.68 3.74 -14.43
CA TYR A 147 0.73 3.87 -14.80
C TYR A 147 1.28 2.61 -15.47
N ARG A 148 0.97 1.43 -14.92
CA ARG A 148 1.33 0.15 -15.54
C ARG A 148 0.73 0.02 -16.94
N LYS A 149 -0.53 0.42 -17.12
CA LYS A 149 -1.20 0.37 -18.43
C LYS A 149 -0.49 1.23 -19.46
N GLN A 150 -0.13 2.47 -19.10
CA GLN A 150 0.64 3.36 -19.99
C GLN A 150 1.98 2.75 -20.40
N LEU A 151 2.69 2.10 -19.47
CA LEU A 151 3.97 1.45 -19.79
C LEU A 151 3.81 0.27 -20.77
N LEU A 152 2.71 -0.48 -20.67
CA LEU A 152 2.43 -1.59 -21.60
C LEU A 152 2.08 -1.10 -23.01
N GLU A 153 1.32 0.00 -23.11
CA GLU A 153 0.99 0.62 -24.40
C GLU A 153 2.28 1.06 -25.11
N ILE A 154 3.19 1.73 -24.40
CA ILE A 154 4.49 2.17 -24.93
C ILE A 154 5.39 0.99 -25.35
N GLU A 155 5.46 -0.07 -24.55
CA GLU A 155 6.25 -1.27 -24.88
C GLU A 155 5.73 -1.94 -26.16
N THR A 156 4.42 -1.94 -26.36
CA THR A 156 3.77 -2.54 -27.55
C THR A 156 4.06 -1.73 -28.81
N GLU A 157 3.93 -0.40 -28.75
CA GLU A 157 4.25 0.50 -29.86
C GLU A 157 5.72 0.43 -30.28
N GLN A 158 6.62 0.25 -29.32
CA GLN A 158 8.04 0.13 -29.64
C GLN A 158 8.37 -1.20 -30.32
N ASN A 159 7.75 -2.30 -29.87
CA ASN A 159 7.95 -3.61 -30.47
C ASN A 159 7.47 -3.63 -31.93
N SER A 160 6.32 -3.03 -32.24
CA SER A 160 5.83 -2.92 -33.61
C SER A 160 6.71 -2.03 -34.50
N ALA A 161 7.24 -0.93 -33.98
CA ALA A 161 8.18 -0.08 -34.72
C ALA A 161 9.50 -0.80 -35.04
N ASN A 162 10.01 -1.57 -34.09
CA ASN A 162 11.23 -2.36 -34.28
C ASN A 162 11.04 -3.46 -35.33
N GLU A 163 9.89 -4.13 -35.36
CA GLU A 163 9.55 -5.14 -36.37
C GLU A 163 9.51 -4.54 -37.78
N ILE A 164 8.95 -3.33 -37.93
CA ILE A 164 8.92 -2.62 -39.23
C ILE A 164 10.34 -2.23 -39.68
N SER A 165 11.23 -1.85 -38.78
CA SER A 165 12.62 -1.48 -39.13
C SER A 165 13.51 -2.64 -39.56
N MET A 166 13.09 -3.88 -39.29
CA MET A 166 13.81 -5.10 -39.66
C MET A 166 13.38 -5.69 -41.02
N LEU A 167 12.32 -5.14 -41.62
CA LEU A 167 11.82 -5.47 -42.96
C LEU A 167 12.37 -4.51 -44.01
#